data_AF-A0A8S8YDS9-F1
#
_entry.id   AF-A0A8S8YDS9-F1
#
_cell.length_a   1.000
_cell.length_b   1.000
_cell.length_c   1.000
_cell.angle_alpha   90.00
_cell.angle_beta   90.00
_cell.angle_gamma   90.00
#
_symmetry.space_group_name_H-M   'P 1'
#
loop_
_entity.id
_entity.type
_entity.pdbx_description
1 polymer ?
#
loop_
_entity_poly.entity_id
_entity_poly.type
_entity_poly.pdbx_seq_one_letter_code
_entity_poly.pdbx_strand_id
1 'polypeptide(L)'
;MPPVWETLDISLNLLKQMVSGDSDGENVRPLQPGEMLMLNSATATSVGVVSAVKGKNATLNLRLPICALSGTRITLSRRVGSRWRLIGHGIIAG
;
A
#
# COMPACT_ATOMS: atom_id res chain seq x y z
N MET A 1 19.83 3.46 -13.05
CA MET A 1 19.61 3.73 -11.62
C MET A 1 18.11 3.75 -11.38
N PRO A 2 17.58 3.10 -10.33
CA PRO A 2 16.14 3.13 -10.08
C PRO A 2 15.67 4.56 -9.76
N PRO A 3 14.46 4.95 -10.18
CA PRO A 3 13.88 6.24 -9.84
C PRO A 3 13.52 6.34 -8.36
N VAL A 4 13.51 7.59 -7.85
CA VAL A 4 13.01 7.94 -6.52
C VAL A 4 11.59 8.46 -6.66
N TRP A 5 10.68 7.89 -5.90
CA TRP A 5 9.25 8.22 -5.95
C TRP A 5 8.83 8.99 -4.70
N GLU A 6 8.31 10.20 -4.90
CA GLU A 6 7.56 10.94 -3.88
C GLU A 6 6.07 10.65 -3.97
N THR A 7 5.58 10.44 -5.19
CA THR A 7 4.23 9.99 -5.52
C THR A 7 4.33 8.69 -6.31
N LEU A 8 3.40 7.77 -6.07
CA LEU A 8 3.36 6.46 -6.70
C LEU A 8 1.97 6.14 -7.22
N ASP A 9 1.89 5.79 -8.50
CA ASP A 9 0.76 5.08 -9.07
C ASP A 9 0.99 3.58 -9.00
N ILE A 10 0.02 2.87 -8.43
CA ILE A 10 0.10 1.44 -8.22
C ILE A 10 -1.14 0.72 -8.74
N SER A 11 -0.94 -0.48 -9.27
CA SER A 11 -2.03 -1.44 -9.49
C SER A 11 -2.22 -2.28 -8.24
N LEU A 12 -3.43 -2.25 -7.68
CA LEU A 12 -3.82 -2.85 -6.41
C LEU A 12 -4.28 -4.29 -6.56
N ASN A 13 -3.83 -5.12 -5.62
CA ASN A 13 -4.34 -6.46 -5.39
C ASN A 13 -4.58 -6.68 -3.89
N LEU A 14 -5.83 -6.45 -3.47
CA LEU A 14 -6.26 -6.57 -2.08
C LEU A 14 -6.65 -8.00 -1.74
N LEU A 15 -6.34 -8.43 -0.51
CA LEU A 15 -6.77 -9.72 0.03
C LEU A 15 -8.28 -9.71 0.29
N LYS A 16 -8.90 -10.88 0.41
CA LYS A 16 -10.30 -10.97 0.85
C LYS A 16 -10.45 -10.61 2.33
N GLN A 17 -9.52 -11.08 3.15
CA GLN A 17 -9.48 -10.88 4.60
C GLN A 17 -8.11 -10.39 5.04
N MET A 18 -8.08 -9.56 6.08
CA MET A 18 -6.84 -9.08 6.67
C MET A 18 -6.12 -10.22 7.40
N VAL A 19 -4.81 -10.32 7.20
CA VAL A 19 -4.01 -11.32 7.93
C VAL A 19 -4.00 -10.97 9.41
N SER A 20 -4.55 -11.86 10.23
CA SER A 20 -4.71 -11.73 11.69
C SER A 20 -4.34 -13.06 12.33
N GLY A 21 -3.62 -13.03 13.46
CA GLY A 21 -3.00 -14.25 14.03
C GLY A 21 -3.97 -15.28 14.60
N ASP A 22 -5.12 -14.86 15.15
CA ASP A 22 -5.93 -15.72 16.03
C ASP A 22 -7.43 -15.79 15.68
N SER A 23 -7.88 -15.17 14.59
CA SER A 23 -9.31 -15.19 14.20
C SER A 23 -9.53 -14.99 12.70
N ASP A 24 -10.70 -15.39 12.21
CA ASP A 24 -11.19 -15.04 10.87
C ASP A 24 -11.04 -13.53 10.67
N GLY A 25 -10.06 -13.16 9.85
CA GLY A 25 -9.67 -11.77 9.66
C GLY A 25 -10.83 -10.93 9.14
N GLU A 26 -10.93 -9.67 9.59
CA GLU A 26 -11.93 -8.75 9.07
C GLU A 26 -11.74 -8.58 7.55
N ASN A 27 -12.86 -8.49 6.81
CA ASN A 27 -12.82 -8.30 5.37
C ASN A 27 -12.07 -7.01 5.01
N VAL A 28 -11.21 -7.09 3.99
CA VAL A 28 -10.48 -5.92 3.50
C VAL A 28 -11.45 -5.00 2.77
N ARG A 29 -11.70 -3.83 3.36
CA ARG A 29 -12.49 -2.77 2.72
C ARG A 29 -11.69 -2.11 1.59
N PRO A 30 -12.34 -1.61 0.53
CA PRO A 30 -11.69 -0.79 -0.49
C PRO A 30 -10.88 0.36 0.11
N LEU A 31 -9.88 0.82 -0.62
CA LEU A 31 -9.08 1.99 -0.23
C LEU A 31 -9.89 3.27 -0.38
N GLN A 32 -9.66 4.22 0.53
CA GLN A 32 -10.32 5.52 0.51
C GLN A 32 -9.30 6.66 0.34
N PRO A 33 -9.63 7.72 -0.42
CA PRO A 33 -8.82 8.93 -0.45
C PRO A 33 -8.62 9.52 0.96
N GLY A 34 -7.42 10.02 1.24
CA GLY A 34 -6.99 10.51 2.55
C GLY A 34 -6.54 9.44 3.53
N GLU A 35 -6.70 8.16 3.20
CA GLU A 35 -6.29 7.05 4.07
C GLU A 35 -4.77 6.91 4.13
N MET A 36 -4.23 6.72 5.34
CA MET A 36 -2.81 6.42 5.55
C MET A 36 -2.55 4.92 5.53
N LEU A 37 -1.64 4.50 4.65
CA LEU A 37 -1.16 3.13 4.56
C LEU A 37 0.34 3.06 4.83
N MET A 38 0.76 1.97 5.45
CA MET A 38 2.17 1.61 5.53
C MET A 38 2.52 0.77 4.30
N LEU A 39 3.59 1.19 3.62
CA LEU A 39 4.11 0.57 2.42
C LEU A 39 5.47 -0.04 2.73
N ASN A 40 5.73 -1.21 2.17
CA ASN A 40 7.06 -1.79 2.19
C ASN A 40 7.47 -2.19 0.77
N SER A 41 8.60 -1.68 0.33
CA SER A 41 9.26 -1.99 -0.94
C SER A 41 10.61 -2.61 -0.63
N ALA A 42 10.68 -3.95 -0.69
CA ALA A 42 11.83 -4.71 -0.21
C ALA A 42 12.22 -4.38 1.24
N THR A 43 13.26 -3.59 1.45
CA THR A 43 13.73 -3.13 2.77
C THR A 43 13.28 -1.71 3.11
N ALA A 44 12.77 -0.96 2.14
CA ALA A 44 12.32 0.42 2.32
C ALA A 44 10.88 0.46 2.84
N THR A 45 10.71 0.98 4.06
CA THR A 45 9.40 1.17 4.68
C THR A 45 9.03 2.66 4.67
N SER A 46 7.83 2.98 4.19
CA SER A 46 7.31 4.34 4.15
C SER A 46 5.82 4.37 4.48
N VAL A 47 5.29 5.56 4.73
CA VAL A 47 3.86 5.80 4.90
C VAL A 47 3.37 6.60 3.68
N GLY A 48 2.30 6.13 3.06
CA GLY A 48 1.66 6.80 1.93
C GLY A 48 0.24 7.20 2.27
N VAL A 49 -0.16 8.39 1.82
CA VAL A 49 -1.54 8.87 1.89
C VAL A 49 -2.18 8.62 0.52
N VAL A 50 -3.29 7.90 0.49
CA VAL A 50 -4.05 7.65 -0.75
C VAL A 50 -4.58 8.98 -1.25
N SER A 51 -4.17 9.44 -2.43
CA SER A 51 -4.67 10.67 -3.04
C SER A 51 -5.87 10.38 -3.94
N ALA A 52 -5.83 9.29 -4.71
CA ALA A 52 -6.91 8.89 -5.60
C ALA A 52 -7.01 7.36 -5.69
N VAL A 53 -8.23 6.86 -5.93
CA VAL A 53 -8.51 5.44 -6.18
C VAL A 53 -9.43 5.34 -7.39
N LYS A 54 -9.04 4.52 -8.38
CA LYS A 54 -9.82 4.26 -9.59
C LYS A 54 -9.80 2.77 -9.90
N GLY A 55 -10.84 2.06 -9.46
CA GLY A 55 -10.96 0.61 -9.66
C GLY A 55 -9.81 -0.14 -8.99
N LYS A 56 -8.92 -0.72 -9.82
CA LYS A 56 -7.71 -1.44 -9.35
C LYS A 56 -6.45 -0.57 -9.38
N ASN A 57 -6.57 0.74 -9.55
CA ASN A 57 -5.44 1.65 -9.54
C ASN A 57 -5.58 2.62 -8.36
N ALA A 58 -4.48 2.99 -7.74
CA ALA A 58 -4.44 4.04 -6.74
C ALA A 58 -3.16 4.86 -6.85
N THR A 59 -3.29 6.12 -6.47
CA THR A 59 -2.18 7.07 -6.36
C THR A 59 -1.92 7.32 -4.89
N LEU A 60 -0.66 7.28 -4.48
CA LEU A 60 -0.21 7.45 -3.11
C LEU A 60 0.84 8.55 -3.04
N ASN A 61 0.66 9.50 -2.14
CA ASN A 61 1.67 10.49 -1.79
C ASN A 61 2.48 9.97 -0.60
N LEU A 62 3.77 9.75 -0.78
CA LEU A 62 4.66 9.22 0.24
C LEU A 62 5.15 10.31 1.19
N ARG A 63 5.19 10.00 2.48
CA ARG A 63 5.83 10.85 3.49
C ARG A 63 7.36 10.79 3.40
N LEU A 64 7.90 9.61 3.09
CA LEU A 64 9.31 9.40 2.83
C LEU A 64 9.46 8.82 1.43
N PRO A 65 10.24 9.46 0.54
CA PRO A 65 10.44 8.95 -0.82
C PRO A 65 11.05 7.55 -0.80
N ILE A 66 10.70 6.72 -1.77
CA ILE A 66 11.29 5.38 -1.92
C ILE A 66 11.97 5.23 -3.26
N CYS A 67 13.10 4.52 -3.28
CA CYS A 67 13.82 4.18 -4.51
C CYS A 67 13.40 2.77 -4.97
N ALA A 68 12.71 2.68 -6.11
CA ALA A 68 12.18 1.41 -6.61
C ALA A 68 12.02 1.43 -8.13
N LEU A 69 12.11 0.27 -8.79
CA LEU A 69 11.84 0.16 -10.22
C LEU A 69 10.33 0.04 -10.47
N SER A 70 9.84 0.59 -11.59
CA SER A 70 8.50 0.28 -12.08
C SER A 70 8.37 -1.24 -12.28
N GLY A 71 7.18 -1.78 -11.99
CA GLY A 71 6.92 -3.22 -11.94
C GLY A 71 7.29 -3.90 -10.61
N THR A 72 7.94 -3.19 -9.68
CA THR A 72 8.26 -3.76 -8.36
C THR A 72 6.98 -3.95 -7.54
N ARG A 73 6.90 -5.08 -6.83
CA ARG A 73 5.82 -5.37 -5.90
C ARG A 73 6.07 -4.68 -4.57
N ILE A 74 5.06 -3.99 -4.06
CA ILE A 74 5.06 -3.38 -2.72
C ILE A 74 3.93 -3.95 -1.88
N THR A 75 4.14 -4.12 -0.58
CA THR A 75 3.08 -4.56 0.33
C THR A 75 2.31 -3.37 0.89
N LEU A 76 1.01 -3.56 1.11
CA LEU A 76 0.11 -2.55 1.66
C LEU A 76 -0.39 -3.03 3.02
N SER A 77 -0.20 -2.19 4.04
CA SER A 77 -0.68 -2.44 5.40
C SER A 77 -1.55 -1.29 5.87
N ARG A 78 -2.67 -1.63 6.52
CA ARG A 78 -3.65 -0.70 7.10
C ARG A 78 -3.55 -0.69 8.61
N ARG A 79 -3.72 0.47 9.22
CA ARG A 79 -3.75 0.59 10.68
C ARG A 79 -5.13 0.19 11.21
N VAL A 80 -5.19 -0.83 12.07
CA VAL A 80 -6.40 -1.28 12.75
C VAL A 80 -6.12 -1.25 14.26
N GLY A 81 -6.72 -0.28 14.95
CA GLY A 81 -6.38 0.03 16.34
C GLY A 81 -4.91 0.47 16.49
N SER A 82 -4.14 -0.28 17.27
CA SER A 82 -2.72 0.00 17.54
C SER A 82 -1.74 -0.77 16.63
N ARG A 83 -2.22 -1.60 15.69
CA ARG A 83 -1.36 -2.48 14.86
C ARG A 83 -1.57 -2.23 13.38
N TRP A 84 -0.52 -2.48 12.60
CA TRP A 84 -0.60 -2.56 11.14
C TRP A 84 -0.98 -3.99 10.75
N ARG A 85 -1.95 -4.11 9.85
CA ARG A 85 -2.37 -5.40 9.28
C ARG A 85 -2.17 -5.38 7.78
N LEU A 86 -1.62 -6.47 7.25
CA LEU A 86 -1.44 -6.64 5.81
C LEU A 86 -2.81 -6.74 5.13
N ILE A 87 -3.06 -5.88 4.15
CA ILE A 87 -4.31 -5.84 3.39
C ILE A 87 -4.13 -6.28 1.93
N GLY A 88 -2.90 -6.39 1.44
CA GLY A 88 -2.61 -6.80 0.08
C GLY A 88 -1.26 -6.31 -0.42
N HIS A 89 -1.14 -6.24 -1.74
CA HIS A 89 0.05 -5.73 -2.41
C HIS A 89 -0.33 -4.86 -3.61
N GLY A 90 0.62 -4.06 -4.08
CA GLY A 90 0.52 -3.31 -5.32
C GLY A 90 1.73 -3.55 -6.22
N ILE A 91 1.58 -3.21 -7.49
CA ILE A 91 2.67 -3.17 -8.47
C ILE A 91 2.85 -1.72 -8.90
N ILE A 92 4.08 -1.21 -8.81
CA ILE A 92 4.41 0.17 -9.21
C ILE A 92 4.23 0.31 -10.72
N ALA A 93 3.40 1.27 -11.15
CA ALA A 93 3.19 1.60 -12.55
C ALA A 93 4.04 2.80 -12.98
N GLY A 94 4.18 3.81 -12.12
CA GLY A 94 4.98 5.02 -12.35
C GLY A 94 4.51 6.19 -11.48
#